data_AF-A0A5D0RND3-F1
#
_entry.id   AF-A0A5D0RND3-F1
#
_cell.length_a   1.000
_cell.length_b   1.000
_cell.length_c   1.000
_cell.angle_alpha   90.00
_cell.angle_beta   90.00
_cell.angle_gamma   90.00
#
_symmetry.space_group_name_H-M   'P 1'
#
loop_
_entity.id
_entity.type
_entity.pdbx_description
1 polymer ?
#
loop_
_entity_poly.entity_id
_entity_poly.type
_entity_poly.pdbx_seq_one_letter_code
_entity_poly.pdbx_strand_id
1 'polypeptide(L)'
;MSAAAPSSGFSDPDLWLRVRTAPLPVTRDGLDFAATLAAVRDMPLRDAHDLVTEYRRFLYLAALDQTMSVPPASVEMAWDLHRQSPDYTRFCTETLGASAVPGDGARNLGSSAAYRATRAAYRREFGEAPPSLIWPGRITPRLPRWLVLHGLILGASVVVAWLTALPAALAFGVGLSLALYGFDLWMSAHKRRRRLDIGAAVTGDLTHFLSAMDRS
;
A
#
# COMPACT_ATOMS: atom_id res chain seq x y z
N MET A 1 38.43 -24.11 -5.63
CA MET A 1 37.06 -23.59 -5.88
C MET A 1 36.62 -22.88 -4.61
N SER A 2 36.79 -21.56 -4.56
CA SER A 2 36.41 -20.76 -3.39
C SER A 2 34.93 -20.40 -3.53
N ALA A 3 34.09 -20.95 -2.65
CA ALA A 3 32.69 -20.54 -2.56
C ALA A 3 32.66 -19.15 -1.90
N ALA A 4 32.27 -18.12 -2.67
CA ALA A 4 32.02 -16.80 -2.13
C ALA A 4 30.91 -16.91 -1.07
N ALA A 5 31.23 -16.55 0.17
CA ALA A 5 30.22 -16.37 1.20
C ALA A 5 29.23 -15.29 0.74
N PRO A 6 27.90 -15.48 0.87
CA PRO A 6 26.96 -14.43 0.57
C PRO A 6 27.23 -13.26 1.52
N SER A 7 27.49 -12.08 0.98
CA SER A 7 27.65 -10.84 1.72
C SER A 7 26.37 -10.55 2.50
N SER A 8 26.31 -10.95 3.77
CA SER A 8 25.23 -10.63 4.69
C SER A 8 25.36 -9.17 5.10
N GLY A 9 24.57 -8.30 4.47
CA GLY A 9 24.54 -6.87 4.74
C GLY A 9 23.43 -6.20 3.95
N PHE A 10 22.94 -5.08 4.47
CA PHE A 10 21.98 -4.22 3.79
C PHE A 10 22.45 -3.89 2.37
N SER A 11 21.60 -4.09 1.37
CA SER A 11 21.89 -3.73 -0.03
C SER A 11 22.19 -2.23 -0.18
N ASP A 12 21.55 -1.41 0.65
CA ASP A 12 21.85 0.01 0.84
C ASP A 12 21.85 0.35 2.34
N PRO A 13 23.02 0.40 2.99
CA PRO A 13 23.13 0.72 4.42
C PRO A 13 22.76 2.18 4.77
N ASP A 14 23.01 3.12 3.85
CA ASP A 14 22.76 4.55 4.08
C ASP A 14 21.26 4.85 4.02
N LEU A 15 20.54 4.23 3.08
CA LEU A 15 19.08 4.24 3.07
C LEU A 15 18.51 3.65 4.36
N TRP A 16 19.03 2.51 4.83
CA TRP A 16 18.56 1.94 6.09
C TRP A 16 18.80 2.88 7.26
N LEU A 17 19.98 3.52 7.34
CA LEU A 17 20.27 4.49 8.39
C LEU A 17 19.27 5.65 8.35
N ARG A 18 19.05 6.27 7.19
CA ARG A 18 18.06 7.35 7.01
C ARG A 18 16.66 6.90 7.44
N VAL A 19 16.18 5.76 6.93
CA VAL A 19 14.85 5.23 7.27
C VAL A 19 14.72 4.90 8.75
N ARG A 20 15.78 4.42 9.40
CA ARG A 20 15.77 4.03 10.81
C ARG A 20 15.75 5.24 11.76
N THR A 21 16.42 6.33 11.40
CA THR A 21 16.54 7.52 12.26
C THR A 21 15.57 8.63 11.90
N ALA A 22 14.92 8.58 10.73
CA ALA A 22 14.00 9.61 10.31
C ALA A 22 12.86 9.80 11.34
N PRO A 23 12.49 11.06 11.63
CA PRO A 23 11.41 11.34 12.57
C PRO A 23 10.09 10.80 12.01
N LEU A 24 9.32 10.16 12.87
CA LEU A 24 7.94 9.77 12.58
C LEU A 24 6.98 10.84 13.15
N PRO A 25 5.76 10.94 12.62
CA PRO A 25 4.80 11.96 13.06
C PRO A 25 4.55 11.91 14.56
N VAL A 26 4.50 13.09 15.17
CA VAL A 26 4.07 13.31 16.55
C VAL A 26 2.73 14.04 16.50
N THR A 27 1.78 13.70 17.38
CA THR A 27 0.50 14.41 17.42
C THR A 27 0.67 15.84 17.93
N ARG A 28 -0.36 16.67 17.73
CA ARG A 28 -0.39 18.02 18.32
C ARG A 28 -0.28 18.01 19.84
N ASP A 29 -0.73 16.93 20.48
CA ASP A 29 -0.68 16.74 21.93
C ASP A 29 0.67 16.18 22.42
N GLY A 30 1.65 16.04 21.52
CA GLY A 30 2.99 15.57 21.86
C GLY A 30 3.12 14.05 22.01
N LEU A 31 2.09 13.28 21.65
CA LEU A 31 2.19 11.81 21.66
C LEU A 31 3.09 11.36 20.50
N ASP A 32 4.05 10.51 20.83
CA ASP A 32 4.88 9.89 19.81
C ASP A 32 4.05 8.96 18.90
N PHE A 33 4.68 8.54 17.80
CA PHE A 33 4.01 7.75 16.78
C PHE A 33 3.51 6.39 17.32
N ALA A 34 4.25 5.75 18.23
CA ALA A 34 3.88 4.45 18.79
C ALA A 34 2.71 4.61 19.78
N ALA A 35 2.72 5.64 20.61
CA ALA A 35 1.62 5.99 21.52
C ALA A 35 0.34 6.33 20.75
N THR A 36 0.47 7.08 19.65
CA THR A 36 -0.65 7.38 18.76
C THR A 36 -1.22 6.12 18.12
N LEU A 37 -0.34 5.23 17.63
CA LEU A 37 -0.74 3.96 17.04
C LEU A 37 -1.44 3.05 18.06
N ALA A 38 -0.92 2.99 19.29
CA ALA A 38 -1.51 2.25 20.40
C ALA A 38 -2.93 2.73 20.71
N ALA A 39 -3.12 4.05 20.83
CA ALA A 39 -4.42 4.65 21.12
C ALA A 39 -5.43 4.46 19.98
N VAL A 40 -5.03 4.70 18.73
CA VAL A 40 -5.93 4.61 17.56
C VAL A 40 -6.35 3.17 17.27
N ARG A 41 -5.53 2.18 17.64
CA ARG A 41 -5.76 0.78 17.32
C ARG A 41 -6.09 -0.09 18.52
N ASP A 42 -6.28 0.50 19.69
CA ASP A 42 -6.58 -0.18 20.96
C ASP A 42 -5.62 -1.36 21.19
N MET A 43 -4.31 -1.09 21.13
CA MET A 43 -3.26 -2.10 21.29
C MET A 43 -2.27 -1.73 22.38
N PRO A 44 -1.59 -2.72 23.01
CA PRO A 44 -0.54 -2.44 23.98
C PRO A 44 0.59 -1.59 23.40
N LEU A 45 1.12 -0.64 24.17
CA LEU A 45 2.19 0.26 23.73
C LEU A 45 3.44 -0.51 23.27
N ARG A 46 3.77 -1.62 23.93
CA ARG A 46 4.86 -2.51 23.54
C ARG A 46 4.69 -3.05 22.12
N ASP A 47 3.50 -3.54 21.80
CA ASP A 47 3.19 -4.09 20.48
C ASP A 47 3.22 -2.98 19.41
N ALA A 48 2.83 -1.76 19.76
CA ALA A 48 2.96 -0.60 18.88
C ALA A 48 4.44 -0.27 18.58
N HIS A 49 5.35 -0.33 19.57
CA HIS A 49 6.79 -0.15 19.32
C HIS A 49 7.38 -1.23 18.41
N ASP A 50 7.03 -2.49 18.65
CA ASP A 50 7.44 -3.61 17.78
C ASP A 50 6.93 -3.38 16.35
N LEU A 51 5.68 -2.94 16.22
CA LEU A 51 5.07 -2.61 14.93
C LEU A 51 5.75 -1.44 14.22
N VAL A 52 6.15 -0.40 14.95
CA VAL A 52 6.91 0.74 14.39
C VAL A 52 8.27 0.29 13.86
N THR A 53 8.92 -0.64 14.54
CA THR A 53 10.19 -1.22 14.08
C THR A 53 10.00 -1.97 12.77
N GLU A 54 9.00 -2.83 12.69
CA GLU A 54 8.65 -3.57 11.46
C GLU A 54 8.15 -2.65 10.33
N TYR A 55 7.49 -1.56 10.67
CA TYR A 55 7.08 -0.54 9.71
C TYR A 55 8.29 0.15 9.05
N ARG A 56 9.32 0.51 9.82
CA ARG A 56 10.58 1.04 9.26
C ARG A 56 11.27 0.03 8.37
N ARG A 57 11.29 -1.25 8.76
CA ARG A 57 11.81 -2.35 7.91
C ARG A 57 11.05 -2.46 6.59
N PHE A 58 9.74 -2.32 6.62
CA PHE A 58 8.92 -2.28 5.41
C PHE A 58 9.24 -1.07 4.52
N LEU A 59 9.38 0.14 5.08
CA LEU A 59 9.74 1.34 4.33
C LEU A 59 11.08 1.19 3.60
N TYR A 60 12.05 0.55 4.24
CA TYR A 60 13.33 0.22 3.64
C TYR A 60 13.18 -0.70 2.43
N LEU A 61 12.46 -1.82 2.60
CA LEU A 61 12.19 -2.77 1.50
C LEU A 61 11.42 -2.11 0.35
N ALA A 62 10.49 -1.21 0.67
CA ALA A 62 9.70 -0.45 -0.29
C ALA A 62 10.51 0.56 -1.10
N ALA A 63 11.54 1.14 -0.49
CA ALA A 63 12.46 2.03 -1.17
C ALA A 63 13.47 1.28 -2.06
N LEU A 64 13.86 0.05 -1.67
CA LEU A 64 14.71 -0.81 -2.50
C LEU A 64 14.00 -1.33 -3.75
N ASP A 65 12.77 -1.84 -3.59
CA ASP A 65 11.96 -2.34 -4.70
C ASP A 65 10.47 -2.11 -4.47
N GLN A 66 9.91 -1.18 -5.25
CA GLN A 66 8.50 -0.81 -5.19
C GLN A 66 7.57 -1.93 -5.68
N THR A 67 8.06 -2.85 -6.51
CA THR A 67 7.26 -3.97 -7.06
C THR A 67 7.08 -5.11 -6.06
N MET A 68 7.96 -5.21 -5.07
CA MET A 68 8.01 -6.29 -4.08
C MET A 68 7.43 -5.89 -2.72
N SER A 69 6.62 -4.83 -2.64
CA SER A 69 6.33 -4.18 -1.35
C SER A 69 4.85 -4.20 -0.97
N VAL A 70 4.36 -5.41 -0.66
CA VAL A 70 3.02 -5.61 -0.09
C VAL A 70 3.11 -5.65 1.44
N PRO A 71 2.57 -4.66 2.17
CA PRO A 71 2.59 -4.68 3.63
C PRO A 71 1.59 -5.73 4.17
N PRO A 72 1.93 -6.43 5.27
CA PRO A 72 0.95 -7.17 6.05
C PRO A 72 -0.04 -6.22 6.74
N ALA A 73 -1.15 -6.76 7.26
CA ALA A 73 -2.23 -5.96 7.84
C ALA A 73 -1.79 -5.00 8.95
N SER A 74 -0.96 -5.50 9.85
CA SER A 74 -0.39 -4.75 10.96
C SER A 74 0.44 -3.56 10.45
N VAL A 75 1.39 -3.81 9.55
CA VAL A 75 2.26 -2.77 8.98
C VAL A 75 1.47 -1.77 8.13
N GLU A 76 0.43 -2.24 7.43
CA GLU A 76 -0.51 -1.39 6.69
C GLU A 76 -1.20 -0.38 7.62
N MET A 77 -1.54 -0.75 8.86
CA MET A 77 -2.13 0.18 9.84
C MET A 77 -1.18 1.32 10.22
N ALA A 78 0.09 1.02 10.45
CA ALA A 78 1.11 2.03 10.75
C ALA A 78 1.36 2.92 9.53
N TRP A 79 1.43 2.32 8.34
CA TRP A 79 1.59 3.06 7.11
C TRP A 79 0.42 4.00 6.83
N ASP A 80 -0.81 3.52 7.00
CA ASP A 80 -2.03 4.33 6.84
C ASP A 80 -2.05 5.51 7.82
N LEU A 81 -1.60 5.30 9.07
CA LEU A 81 -1.47 6.39 10.05
C LEU A 81 -0.43 7.42 9.59
N HIS A 82 0.75 6.98 9.15
CA HIS A 82 1.80 7.89 8.68
C HIS A 82 1.34 8.67 7.44
N ARG A 83 0.64 8.03 6.49
CA ARG A 83 0.10 8.66 5.28
C ARG A 83 -0.90 9.79 5.52
N GLN A 84 -1.53 9.81 6.69
CA GLN A 84 -2.45 10.89 7.09
C GLN A 84 -1.70 12.10 7.66
N SER A 85 -0.40 11.96 7.97
CA SER A 85 0.44 13.06 8.41
C SER A 85 0.68 14.07 7.28
N PRO A 86 0.60 15.38 7.55
CA PRO A 86 0.98 16.43 6.59
C PRO A 86 2.41 16.28 6.05
N ASP A 87 3.33 15.75 6.87
CA ASP A 87 4.74 15.64 6.52
C ASP A 87 5.08 14.37 5.72
N TYR A 88 4.11 13.49 5.44
CA TYR A 88 4.38 12.21 4.77
C TYR A 88 5.02 12.36 3.38
N THR A 89 4.56 13.34 2.58
CA THR A 89 5.13 13.61 1.25
C THR A 89 6.59 14.08 1.34
N ARG A 90 6.89 14.91 2.35
CA ARG A 90 8.25 15.36 2.63
C ARG A 90 9.12 14.17 3.05
N PHE A 91 8.63 13.35 3.99
CA PHE A 91 9.31 12.14 4.44
C PHE A 91 9.66 11.22 3.26
N CYS A 92 8.73 10.97 2.33
CA CYS A 92 8.99 10.13 1.17
C CYS A 92 10.13 10.69 0.30
N THR A 93 10.07 11.97 -0.03
CA THR A 93 11.07 12.61 -0.90
C THR A 93 12.44 12.67 -0.23
N GLU A 94 12.51 13.11 1.04
CA GLU A 94 13.78 13.38 1.73
C GLU A 94 14.41 12.12 2.34
N THR A 95 13.60 11.20 2.87
CA THR A 95 14.11 9.99 3.54
C THR A 95 14.24 8.82 2.58
N LEU A 96 13.22 8.57 1.75
CA LEU A 96 13.19 7.41 0.84
C LEU A 96 13.81 7.71 -0.51
N GLY A 97 14.01 8.99 -0.87
CA GLY A 97 14.51 9.38 -2.19
C GLY A 97 13.53 9.08 -3.32
N ALA A 98 12.25 8.89 -3.02
CA ALA A 98 11.21 8.53 -3.98
C ALA A 98 9.94 9.35 -3.75
N SER A 99 9.21 9.65 -4.82
CA SER A 99 8.02 10.53 -4.77
C SER A 99 6.90 9.99 -3.86
N ALA A 100 6.78 8.65 -3.73
CA ALA A 100 5.96 7.97 -2.73
C ALA A 100 6.23 6.45 -2.76
N VAL A 101 5.99 5.77 -1.65
CA VAL A 101 5.72 4.32 -1.68
C VAL A 101 4.37 4.11 -2.39
N PRO A 102 4.29 3.36 -3.51
CA PRO A 102 3.05 3.22 -4.28
C PRO A 102 1.89 2.72 -3.41
N GLY A 103 0.91 3.59 -3.23
CA GLY A 103 -0.27 3.36 -2.42
C GLY A 103 -1.36 2.59 -3.14
N ASP A 104 -1.10 1.36 -3.57
CA ASP A 104 -2.15 0.43 -4.04
C ASP A 104 -1.74 -1.06 -4.10
N GLY A 105 -0.55 -1.43 -3.60
CA GLY A 105 -0.18 -2.83 -3.31
C GLY A 105 -1.01 -3.50 -2.21
N ALA A 106 -2.16 -2.92 -1.84
CA ALA A 106 -3.05 -3.39 -0.81
C ALA A 106 -3.68 -4.73 -1.21
N ARG A 107 -3.03 -5.85 -0.89
CA ARG A 107 -3.57 -7.22 -0.93
C ARG A 107 -4.51 -7.51 -2.11
N ASN A 108 -4.27 -6.97 -3.30
CA ASN A 108 -5.14 -7.18 -4.46
C ASN A 108 -4.96 -8.60 -5.01
N LEU A 109 -5.80 -9.01 -5.96
CA LEU A 109 -5.60 -10.27 -6.70
C LEU A 109 -4.16 -10.29 -7.26
N GLY A 110 -3.40 -11.34 -6.98
CA GLY A 110 -1.97 -11.47 -7.34
C GLY A 110 -0.95 -11.03 -6.29
N SER A 111 -1.38 -10.35 -5.21
CA SER A 111 -0.50 -9.85 -4.14
C SER A 111 0.25 -10.96 -3.38
N SER A 112 -0.23 -12.20 -3.40
CA SER A 112 0.42 -13.31 -2.70
C SER A 112 1.83 -13.63 -3.23
N ALA A 113 2.08 -13.43 -4.54
CA ALA A 113 3.41 -13.64 -5.12
C ALA A 113 4.36 -12.52 -4.69
N ALA A 114 3.92 -11.26 -4.81
CA ALA A 114 4.67 -10.10 -4.36
C ALA A 114 4.98 -10.17 -2.86
N TYR A 115 4.02 -10.59 -2.02
CA TYR A 115 4.24 -10.76 -0.58
C TYR A 115 5.27 -11.83 -0.23
N ARG A 116 5.29 -12.96 -0.96
CA ARG A 116 6.36 -13.96 -0.80
C ARG A 116 7.72 -13.38 -1.17
N ALA A 117 7.76 -12.55 -2.21
CA ALA A 117 8.95 -11.83 -2.63
C ALA A 117 9.41 -10.85 -1.53
N THR A 118 8.49 -10.07 -0.94
CA THR A 118 8.76 -9.17 0.21
C THR A 118 9.40 -9.92 1.37
N ARG A 119 8.83 -11.07 1.77
CA ARG A 119 9.37 -11.87 2.88
C ARG A 119 10.74 -12.48 2.55
N ALA A 120 11.00 -12.80 1.29
CA ALA A 120 12.32 -13.27 0.86
C ALA A 120 13.35 -12.14 0.89
N ALA A 121 12.99 -10.94 0.44
CA ALA A 121 13.83 -9.75 0.56
C ALA A 121 14.13 -9.43 2.03
N TYR A 122 13.11 -9.45 2.89
CA TYR A 122 13.28 -9.27 4.33
C TYR A 122 14.38 -10.19 4.91
N ARG A 123 14.31 -11.49 4.63
CA ARG A 123 15.32 -12.45 5.12
C ARG A 123 16.72 -12.16 4.59
N ARG A 124 16.83 -11.70 3.35
CA ARG A 124 18.10 -11.36 2.72
C ARG A 124 18.72 -10.11 3.35
N GLU A 125 17.92 -9.06 3.55
CA GLU A 125 18.42 -7.78 4.08
C GLU A 125 18.69 -7.82 5.59
N PHE A 126 17.83 -8.48 6.38
CA PHE A 126 17.91 -8.48 7.84
C PHE A 126 18.54 -9.75 8.44
N GLY A 127 18.80 -10.78 7.63
CA GLY A 127 19.40 -12.04 8.08
C GLY A 127 18.48 -12.92 8.96
N GLU A 128 17.27 -12.47 9.25
CA GLU A 128 16.31 -13.16 10.10
C GLU A 128 14.93 -13.33 9.45
N ALA A 129 14.15 -14.30 9.94
CA ALA A 129 12.77 -14.45 9.50
C ALA A 129 11.90 -13.34 10.10
N PRO A 130 10.97 -12.75 9.33
CA PRO A 130 10.11 -11.70 9.85
C PRO A 130 9.17 -12.26 10.94
N PRO A 131 8.93 -11.54 12.05
CA PRO A 131 8.14 -12.02 13.18
C PRO A 131 6.72 -12.42 12.75
N SER A 132 6.28 -13.64 13.03
CA SER A 132 5.02 -14.18 12.51
C SER A 132 3.76 -13.45 12.99
N LEU A 133 3.83 -12.81 14.16
CA LEU A 133 2.73 -12.03 14.73
C LEU A 133 2.44 -10.77 13.89
N ILE A 134 3.49 -10.14 13.34
CA ILE A 134 3.38 -8.93 12.52
C ILE A 134 3.37 -9.30 11.03
N TRP A 135 4.15 -10.28 10.62
CA TRP A 135 4.30 -10.76 9.25
C TRP A 135 3.81 -12.21 9.12
N PRO A 136 2.50 -12.41 8.90
CA PRO A 136 1.95 -13.75 8.76
C PRO A 136 2.59 -14.51 7.60
N GLY A 137 2.65 -15.85 7.68
CA GLY A 137 3.27 -16.66 6.63
C GLY A 137 2.61 -16.52 5.25
N ARG A 138 1.34 -16.11 5.22
CA ARG A 138 0.52 -15.88 4.03
C ARG A 138 -0.41 -14.69 4.26
N ILE A 139 -0.74 -13.99 3.19
CA ILE A 139 -1.80 -12.98 3.18
C ILE A 139 -2.97 -13.50 2.33
N THR A 140 -4.18 -13.26 2.78
CA THR A 140 -5.38 -13.42 1.96
C THR A 140 -5.56 -12.18 1.11
N PRO A 141 -5.73 -12.31 -0.22
CA PRO A 141 -6.06 -11.18 -1.05
C PRO A 141 -7.45 -10.65 -0.67
N ARG A 142 -7.60 -9.33 -0.66
CA ARG A 142 -8.88 -8.65 -0.56
C ARG A 142 -9.57 -8.75 -1.92
N LEU A 143 -10.76 -9.35 -1.93
CA LEU A 143 -11.61 -9.30 -3.11
C LEU A 143 -12.10 -7.86 -3.29
N PRO A 144 -12.02 -7.30 -4.51
CA PRO A 144 -12.51 -5.96 -4.73
C PRO A 144 -14.02 -5.91 -4.50
N ARG A 145 -14.51 -4.81 -3.90
CA ARG A 145 -15.92 -4.67 -3.50
C ARG A 145 -16.89 -4.88 -4.67
N TRP A 146 -16.53 -4.47 -5.87
CA TRP A 146 -17.34 -4.68 -7.06
C TRP A 146 -17.55 -6.17 -7.33
N LEU A 147 -16.53 -7.01 -7.22
CA LEU A 147 -16.64 -8.45 -7.49
C LEU A 147 -17.58 -9.13 -6.49
N VAL A 148 -17.50 -8.74 -5.21
CA VAL A 148 -18.43 -9.21 -4.18
C VAL A 148 -19.86 -8.79 -4.51
N LEU A 149 -20.07 -7.52 -4.88
CA LEU A 149 -21.39 -7.00 -5.25
C LEU A 149 -21.98 -7.73 -6.47
N HIS A 150 -21.18 -8.00 -7.49
CA HIS A 150 -21.61 -8.75 -8.68
C HIS A 150 -22.02 -10.18 -8.29
N GLY A 151 -21.23 -10.85 -7.45
CA GLY A 151 -21.57 -12.17 -6.92
C GLY A 151 -22.90 -12.19 -6.16
N LEU A 152 -23.15 -11.18 -5.31
CA LEU A 152 -24.41 -11.05 -4.58
C LEU A 152 -25.60 -10.80 -5.51
N ILE A 153 -25.47 -9.92 -6.51
CA ILE A 153 -26.53 -9.62 -7.47
C ILE A 153 -26.89 -10.88 -8.27
N LEU A 154 -25.89 -11.56 -8.83
CA LEU A 154 -26.11 -12.77 -9.62
C LEU A 154 -26.70 -13.89 -8.75
N GLY A 155 -26.20 -14.07 -7.53
CA GLY A 155 -26.75 -15.04 -6.57
C GLY A 155 -28.21 -14.75 -6.20
N ALA A 156 -28.53 -13.49 -5.89
CA ALA A 156 -29.90 -13.07 -5.59
C ALA A 156 -30.83 -13.27 -6.79
N SER A 157 -30.38 -12.96 -8.00
CA SER A 157 -31.15 -13.19 -9.23
C SER A 157 -31.44 -14.67 -9.49
N VAL A 158 -30.51 -15.57 -9.17
CA VAL A 158 -30.74 -17.03 -9.23
C VAL A 158 -31.79 -17.45 -8.22
N VAL A 159 -31.71 -16.96 -6.98
CA VAL A 159 -32.70 -17.27 -5.93
C VAL A 159 -34.09 -16.76 -6.32
N VAL A 160 -34.20 -15.53 -6.82
CA VAL A 160 -35.47 -14.96 -7.28
C VAL A 160 -36.04 -15.75 -8.45
N ALA A 161 -35.21 -16.09 -9.45
CA ALA A 161 -35.65 -16.91 -10.58
C ALA A 161 -36.14 -18.29 -10.13
N TRP A 162 -35.46 -18.90 -9.15
CA TRP A 162 -35.86 -20.19 -8.58
C TRP A 162 -37.18 -20.12 -7.81
N LEU A 163 -37.37 -19.09 -6.98
CA LEU A 163 -38.60 -18.92 -6.17
C LEU A 163 -39.82 -18.52 -6.99
N THR A 164 -39.62 -17.76 -8.07
CA THR A 164 -40.71 -17.21 -8.89
C THR A 164 -40.96 -17.95 -10.20
N ALA A 165 -40.08 -18.89 -10.56
CA ALA A 165 -40.03 -19.54 -11.88
C ALA A 165 -39.96 -18.54 -13.07
N LEU A 166 -39.50 -17.30 -12.83
CA LEU A 166 -39.34 -16.27 -13.85
C LEU A 166 -37.87 -16.20 -14.31
N PRO A 167 -37.52 -16.76 -15.49
CA PRO A 167 -36.14 -16.72 -15.98
C PRO A 167 -35.67 -15.30 -16.31
N ALA A 168 -36.59 -14.36 -16.52
CA ALA A 168 -36.29 -12.94 -16.75
C ALA A 168 -35.53 -12.29 -15.57
N ALA A 169 -35.65 -12.81 -14.35
CA ALA A 169 -34.88 -12.34 -13.20
C ALA A 169 -33.36 -12.56 -13.35
N LEU A 170 -32.94 -13.58 -14.12
CA LEU A 170 -31.54 -13.81 -14.47
C LEU A 170 -31.02 -12.75 -15.43
N ALA A 171 -31.80 -12.43 -16.47
CA ALA A 171 -31.44 -11.40 -17.45
C ALA A 171 -31.31 -10.03 -16.79
N PHE A 172 -32.20 -9.70 -15.84
CA PHE A 172 -32.11 -8.48 -15.06
C PHE A 172 -30.85 -8.43 -14.18
N GLY A 173 -30.52 -9.52 -13.48
CA GLY A 173 -29.29 -9.64 -12.68
C GLY A 173 -28.02 -9.45 -13.49
N VAL A 174 -27.93 -10.13 -14.64
CA VAL A 174 -26.80 -10.00 -15.56
C VAL A 174 -26.72 -8.58 -16.12
N GLY A 175 -27.83 -7.99 -16.53
CA GLY A 175 -27.89 -6.61 -17.02
C GLY A 175 -27.41 -5.59 -15.98
N LEU A 176 -27.89 -5.73 -14.74
CA LEU A 176 -27.47 -4.86 -13.63
C LEU A 176 -25.98 -5.03 -13.31
N SER A 177 -25.49 -6.28 -13.30
CA SER A 177 -24.07 -6.59 -13.12
C SER A 177 -23.19 -5.94 -14.20
N LEU A 178 -23.58 -6.04 -15.48
CA LEU A 178 -22.85 -5.42 -16.59
C LEU A 178 -22.86 -3.89 -16.52
N ALA A 179 -23.98 -3.29 -16.14
CA ALA A 179 -24.09 -1.84 -15.96
C ALA A 179 -23.15 -1.33 -14.86
N LEU A 180 -23.08 -2.03 -13.71
CA LEU A 180 -22.17 -1.70 -12.62
C LEU A 180 -20.71 -1.89 -13.00
N TYR A 181 -20.39 -2.95 -13.74
CA TYR A 181 -19.04 -3.17 -14.27
C TYR A 181 -18.61 -2.05 -15.22
N GLY A 182 -19.48 -1.69 -16.17
CA GLY A 182 -19.22 -0.59 -17.10
C GLY A 182 -19.02 0.75 -16.39
N PHE A 183 -19.80 1.01 -15.34
CA PHE A 183 -19.64 2.20 -14.52
C PHE A 183 -18.29 2.24 -13.77
N ASP A 184 -17.84 1.11 -13.21
CA ASP A 184 -16.55 1.02 -12.51
C ASP A 184 -15.36 1.23 -13.47
N LEU A 185 -15.44 0.66 -14.68
CA LEU A 185 -14.46 0.89 -15.74
C LEU A 185 -14.39 2.37 -16.15
N TRP A 186 -15.56 3.01 -16.32
CA TRP A 186 -15.64 4.43 -16.65
C TRP A 186 -15.04 5.31 -15.56
N MET A 187 -15.37 5.06 -14.28
CA MET A 187 -14.81 5.77 -13.14
C MET A 187 -13.29 5.59 -13.02
N SER A 188 -12.80 4.36 -13.25
CA SER A 188 -11.37 4.05 -13.21
C SER A 188 -10.57 4.71 -14.34
N ALA A 189 -11.17 4.82 -15.53
CA ALA A 189 -10.59 5.56 -16.65
C ALA A 189 -10.58 7.08 -16.39
N HIS A 190 -11.64 7.62 -15.79
CA HIS A 190 -11.74 9.05 -15.47
C HIS A 190 -10.72 9.48 -14.38
N LYS A 191 -10.51 8.67 -13.34
CA LYS A 191 -9.47 8.93 -12.33
C LYS A 191 -8.05 8.92 -12.91
N ARG A 192 -7.78 8.09 -13.91
CA ARG A 192 -6.48 8.06 -14.62
C ARG A 192 -6.24 9.33 -15.44
N ARG A 193 -7.25 9.83 -16.15
CA ARG A 193 -7.16 11.09 -16.90
C ARG A 193 -6.84 12.27 -15.98
N ARG A 194 -7.55 12.40 -14.85
CA ARG A 194 -7.26 13.45 -13.86
C ARG A 194 -5.83 13.42 -13.30
N ARG A 195 -5.22 12.24 -13.12
CA ARG A 195 -3.82 12.14 -12.66
C ARG A 195 -2.81 12.59 -13.72
N LEU A 196 -3.09 12.33 -15.00
CA LEU A 196 -2.25 12.81 -16.11
C LEU A 196 -2.37 14.32 -16.28
N ASP A 197 -3.56 14.89 -16.11
CA ASP A 197 -3.79 16.35 -16.18
C ASP A 197 -3.06 17.09 -15.05
N ILE A 198 -3.07 16.57 -13.82
CA ILE A 198 -2.33 17.15 -12.68
C ILE A 198 -0.82 17.05 -12.92
N GLY A 199 -0.35 15.90 -13.42
CA GLY A 199 1.06 15.72 -13.77
C GLY A 199 1.53 16.76 -14.78
N ALA A 200 0.78 16.93 -15.87
CA ALA A 200 1.07 17.93 -16.91
C ALA A 200 1.04 19.38 -16.38
N ALA A 201 0.10 19.70 -15.47
CA ALA A 201 0.03 21.02 -14.84
C ALA A 201 1.25 21.33 -13.95
N VAL A 202 1.71 20.36 -13.16
CA VAL A 202 2.88 20.51 -12.29
C VAL A 202 4.18 20.65 -13.09
N THR A 203 4.35 19.92 -14.20
CA THR A 203 5.53 20.08 -15.07
C THR A 203 5.53 21.45 -15.74
N GLY A 204 4.36 21.94 -16.17
CA GLY A 204 4.22 23.29 -16.76
C GLY A 204 4.66 24.39 -15.80
N ASP A 205 4.21 24.32 -14.55
CA ASP A 205 4.58 25.30 -13.51
C ASP A 205 6.07 25.23 -13.18
N LEU A 206 6.64 24.04 -13.03
CA LEU A 206 8.08 23.87 -12.79
C LEU A 206 8.94 24.43 -13.93
N THR A 207 8.56 24.18 -15.18
CA THR A 207 9.28 24.75 -16.33
C THR A 207 9.17 26.28 -16.37
N HIS A 208 8.03 26.83 -15.96
CA HIS A 208 7.84 28.28 -15.86
C HIS A 208 8.75 28.88 -14.78
N PHE A 209 8.77 28.30 -13.57
CA PHE A 209 9.63 28.74 -12.46
C PHE A 209 11.13 28.65 -12.80
N LEU A 210 11.58 27.54 -13.40
CA LEU A 210 12.99 27.38 -13.79
C LEU A 210 13.40 28.39 -14.87
N SER A 211 12.52 28.69 -15.83
CA SER A 211 12.76 29.72 -16.86
C SER A 211 12.76 31.16 -16.33
N ALA A 212 12.18 31.39 -15.15
CA ALA A 212 12.19 32.69 -14.49
C ALA A 212 13.50 32.94 -13.74
N MET A 213 14.11 31.89 -13.17
CA MET A 213 15.40 31.98 -12.46
C MET A 213 16.60 32.12 -13.40
N ASP A 214 16.54 31.58 -14.61
CA ASP A 214 17.63 31.70 -15.60
C ASP A 214 17.70 33.10 -16.26
N ARG A 215 16.71 33.96 -15.99
CA ARG A 215 16.61 35.33 -16.52
C ARG A 215 16.96 36.43 -15.50
N SER A 216 17.42 36.06 -14.31
CA SER A 216 17.87 36.96 -13.22
C SER A 216 19.34 36.75 -12.91
#